data_AF-A0A955FFF4-F1
#
_entry.id   AF-A0A955FFF4-F1
#
_cell.length_a   1.000
_cell.length_b   1.000
_cell.length_c   1.000
_cell.angle_alpha   90.00
_cell.angle_beta   90.00
_cell.angle_gamma   90.00
#
_symmetry.space_group_name_H-M   'P 1'
#
loop_
_entity.id
_entity.type
_entity.pdbx_description
1 polymer ?
#
loop_
_entity_poly.entity_id
_entity_poly.type
_entity_poly.pdbx_seq_one_letter_code
_entity_poly.pdbx_strand_id
1 'polypeptide(L)'
;MSRKTVSAIFLAGLWIAASEFVRNEVLLKSFWTEHYQSLGMTFPSEPKNGFFWFVWSLALSGFIYMLSRKFATKDTILIVWFSGFFMMWLVVGNMAVLPIKILPFAIPLSLFEVCLADKIIRKIIKK
;
A
#
# COMPACT_ATOMS: atom_id res chain seq x y z
N MET A 1 1.46 19.75 14.15
CA MET A 1 0.54 18.58 14.15
C MET A 1 0.24 18.18 15.59
N SER A 2 -0.99 17.77 15.92
CA SER A 2 -1.28 17.28 17.28
C SER A 2 -0.68 15.88 17.49
N ARG A 3 -0.43 15.47 18.75
CA ARG A 3 0.01 14.09 19.06
C ARG A 3 -0.95 13.05 18.45
N LYS A 4 -2.26 13.28 18.55
CA LYS A 4 -3.28 12.42 17.93
C LYS A 4 -3.12 12.31 16.42
N THR A 5 -2.77 13.40 15.74
CA THR A 5 -2.54 13.40 14.29
C THR A 5 -1.30 12.59 13.92
N VAL A 6 -0.19 12.76 14.65
CA VAL A 6 1.03 11.96 14.43
C VAL A 6 0.74 10.48 14.65
N SER A 7 0.08 10.12 15.75
CA SER A 7 -0.30 8.74 16.05
C SER A 7 -1.24 8.14 15.00
N ALA A 8 -2.20 8.91 14.49
CA ALA A 8 -3.12 8.45 13.45
C ALA A 8 -2.41 8.08 12.15
N ILE A 9 -1.52 8.97 11.68
CA ILE A 9 -0.72 8.73 10.47
C ILE A 9 0.20 7.52 10.69
N PHE A 10 0.93 7.49 11.82
CA PHE A 10 1.87 6.42 12.10
C PHE A 10 1.20 5.04 12.21
N LEU A 11 0.08 4.93 12.93
CA LEU A 11 -0.65 3.66 13.05
C LEU A 11 -1.25 3.20 11.73
N ALA A 12 -1.74 4.13 10.90
CA ALA A 12 -2.21 3.80 9.56
C ALA A 12 -1.06 3.37 8.64
N GLY A 13 0.10 4.04 8.72
CA GLY A 13 1.30 3.64 7.99
C GLY A 13 1.83 2.27 8.42
N LEU A 14 1.82 1.95 9.72
CA LEU A 14 2.14 0.61 10.22
C LEU A 14 1.18 -0.45 9.68
N TRP A 15 -0.12 -0.14 9.65
CA TRP A 15 -1.12 -1.04 9.07
C TRP A 15 -0.84 -1.31 7.57
N ILE A 16 -0.60 -0.27 6.78
CA ILE A 16 -0.26 -0.37 5.35
C ILE A 16 1.01 -1.21 5.18
N ALA A 17 2.08 -0.91 5.93
CA ALA A 17 3.35 -1.65 5.82
C ALA A 17 3.20 -3.14 6.19
N ALA A 18 2.42 -3.45 7.23
CA ALA A 18 2.14 -4.82 7.63
C ALA A 18 1.33 -5.57 6.56
N SER A 19 0.31 -4.90 5.98
CA SER A 19 -0.49 -5.44 4.89
C SER A 19 0.36 -5.70 3.62
N GLU A 20 1.24 -4.77 3.24
CA GLU A 20 2.19 -4.95 2.14
C GLU A 20 3.13 -6.13 2.37
N PHE A 21 3.68 -6.26 3.59
CA PHE A 21 4.56 -7.36 3.94
C PHE A 21 3.83 -8.70 3.86
N VAL A 22 2.67 -8.84 4.50
CA VAL A 22 1.87 -10.07 4.45
C VAL A 22 1.51 -10.42 3.02
N ARG A 23 1.09 -9.42 2.22
CA ARG A 23 0.69 -9.66 0.83
C ARG A 23 1.86 -10.12 -0.04
N ASN A 24 2.99 -9.42 -0.01
CA ASN A 24 4.07 -9.66 -0.97
C ASN A 24 5.11 -10.68 -0.48
N GLU A 25 5.41 -10.71 0.82
CA GLU A 25 6.44 -11.59 1.40
C GLU A 25 5.88 -12.91 1.93
N VAL A 26 4.57 -13.00 2.20
CA VAL A 26 3.94 -14.24 2.70
C VAL A 26 3.00 -14.84 1.66
N LEU A 27 1.98 -14.10 1.21
CA LEU A 27 0.91 -14.66 0.37
C LEU A 27 1.32 -14.83 -1.10
N LEU A 28 1.98 -13.82 -1.67
CA LEU A 28 2.24 -13.72 -3.12
C LEU A 28 3.71 -13.95 -3.48
N LYS A 29 4.52 -14.41 -2.51
CA LYS A 29 5.96 -14.54 -2.66
C LYS A 29 6.35 -15.43 -3.84
N SER A 30 5.73 -16.59 -3.97
CA SER A 30 6.01 -17.55 -5.05
C SER A 30 5.77 -16.95 -6.43
N PHE A 31 4.63 -16.26 -6.62
CA PHE A 31 4.31 -15.57 -7.87
C PHE A 31 5.36 -14.52 -8.24
N TRP A 32 5.84 -13.76 -7.26
CA TRP A 32 6.91 -12.79 -7.46
C TRP A 32 8.23 -13.45 -7.82
N THR A 33 8.66 -14.46 -7.07
CA THR A 33 9.96 -15.12 -7.29
C THR A 33 9.98 -15.87 -8.62
N GLU A 34 8.91 -16.60 -8.97
CA GLU A 34 8.82 -17.33 -10.24
C GLU A 34 8.84 -16.37 -11.44
N HIS A 35 8.13 -15.24 -11.34
CA HIS A 35 8.10 -14.22 -12.38
C HIS A 35 9.46 -13.54 -12.57
N TYR A 36 10.12 -13.16 -11.47
CA TYR A 36 11.45 -12.55 -11.58
C TYR A 36 12.47 -13.55 -12.12
N GLN A 37 12.38 -14.81 -11.71
CA GLN A 37 13.28 -15.86 -12.18
C GLN A 37 13.08 -16.16 -13.68
N SER A 38 11.84 -16.12 -14.19
CA SER A 38 11.57 -16.26 -15.63
C SER A 38 12.13 -15.11 -16.47
N LEU A 39 12.32 -13.93 -15.85
CA LEU A 39 12.99 -12.78 -16.44
C LEU A 39 14.51 -12.81 -16.26
N GLY A 40 15.09 -13.85 -15.65
CA GLY A 40 16.52 -13.93 -15.32
C GLY A 40 16.95 -12.95 -14.23
N MET A 41 16.00 -12.47 -13.41
CA MET A 41 16.23 -11.52 -12.32
C MET A 41 16.02 -12.17 -10.95
N THR A 42 16.55 -11.53 -9.91
CA THR A 42 16.26 -11.88 -8.52
C THR A 42 15.19 -10.96 -7.96
N PHE A 43 14.16 -11.52 -7.32
CA PHE A 43 13.12 -10.72 -6.67
C PHE A 43 13.73 -9.89 -5.51
N PRO A 44 13.55 -8.56 -5.48
CA PRO A 44 14.24 -7.69 -4.54
C PRO A 44 13.60 -7.71 -3.14
N SER A 45 13.78 -8.80 -2.39
CA SER A 45 13.24 -8.96 -1.02
C SER A 45 14.23 -8.69 0.11
N GLU A 46 15.33 -7.99 -0.17
CA GLU A 46 16.25 -7.56 0.88
C GLU A 46 15.57 -6.59 1.87
N PRO A 47 15.95 -6.58 3.17
CA PRO A 47 15.40 -5.68 4.17
C PRO A 47 15.44 -4.18 3.79
N LYS A 48 16.45 -3.77 2.99
CA LYS A 48 16.56 -2.41 2.46
C LYS A 48 15.33 -2.00 1.63
N ASN A 49 14.74 -2.92 0.86
CA ASN A 49 13.56 -2.64 0.06
C ASN A 49 12.33 -2.55 0.96
N GLY A 50 12.26 -3.38 2.01
CA GLY A 50 11.24 -3.28 3.05
C GLY A 50 11.23 -1.91 3.73
N PHE A 51 12.39 -1.29 3.95
CA PHE A 51 12.48 0.07 4.47
C PHE A 51 11.84 1.11 3.52
N PHE A 52 12.10 1.03 2.21
CA PHE A 52 11.46 1.92 1.25
C PHE A 52 9.95 1.71 1.18
N TRP A 53 9.48 0.46 1.28
CA TRP A 53 8.05 0.16 1.40
C TRP A 53 7.46 0.80 2.65
N PHE A 54 8.13 0.73 3.81
CA PHE A 54 7.68 1.39 5.03
C PHE A 54 7.60 2.92 4.89
N VAL A 55 8.62 3.54 4.27
CA VAL A 55 8.61 4.99 3.98
C VAL A 55 7.45 5.36 3.06
N TRP A 56 7.23 4.57 2.00
CA TRP A 56 6.08 4.73 1.11
C TRP A 56 4.75 4.59 1.86
N SER A 57 4.62 3.63 2.79
CA SER A 57 3.43 3.44 3.60
C SER A 57 3.13 4.65 4.49
N LEU A 58 4.17 5.27 5.08
CA LEU A 58 4.01 6.51 5.83
C LEU A 58 3.57 7.67 4.93
N ALA A 59 4.16 7.82 3.75
CA ALA A 59 3.75 8.84 2.79
C ALA A 59 2.29 8.66 2.35
N LEU A 60 1.89 7.42 2.03
CA LEU A 60 0.51 7.09 1.66
C LEU A 60 -0.46 7.36 2.81
N SER A 61 -0.10 7.02 4.06
CA SER A 61 -0.93 7.33 5.23
C SER A 61 -1.09 8.84 5.48
N GLY A 62 -0.05 9.63 5.22
CA GLY A 62 -0.13 11.09 5.25
C GLY A 62 -1.07 11.63 4.17
N PHE A 63 -1.01 11.06 2.96
CA PHE A 63 -1.91 11.42 1.87
C PHE A 63 -3.37 11.06 2.19
N ILE A 64 -3.62 9.87 2.74
CA ILE A 64 -4.95 9.48 3.24
C ILE A 64 -5.44 10.49 4.27
N TYR A 65 -4.61 10.90 5.23
CA TYR A 65 -4.98 11.90 6.23
C TYR A 65 -5.39 13.25 5.61
N MET A 66 -4.63 13.73 4.62
CA MET A 66 -4.95 14.99 3.94
C MET A 66 -6.30 14.93 3.23
N LEU A 67 -6.59 13.81 2.55
CA LEU A 67 -7.84 13.61 1.82
C LEU A 67 -9.02 13.32 2.74
N SER A 68 -8.82 12.55 3.80
CA SER A 68 -9.88 12.16 4.74
C SER A 68 -10.53 13.35 5.44
N ARG A 69 -9.82 14.48 5.49
CA ARG A 69 -10.27 15.77 6.04
C ARG A 69 -11.19 16.55 5.11
N LYS A 70 -11.19 16.24 3.82
CA LYS A 70 -11.90 16.98 2.77
C LYS A 70 -12.98 16.17 2.08
N PHE A 71 -12.79 14.86 2.00
CA PHE A 71 -13.62 13.95 1.20
C PHE A 71 -14.31 12.89 2.04
N ALA A 72 -15.41 12.35 1.51
CA ALA A 72 -16.05 11.16 2.07
C ALA A 72 -15.11 9.94 1.97
N THR A 73 -15.38 8.91 2.77
CA THR A 73 -14.58 7.68 2.81
C THR A 73 -14.47 7.02 1.44
N LYS A 74 -15.56 6.94 0.67
CA LYS A 74 -15.55 6.31 -0.67
C LYS A 74 -14.61 7.04 -1.62
N ASP A 75 -14.70 8.36 -1.69
CA ASP A 75 -13.85 9.20 -2.56
C ASP A 75 -12.39 9.15 -2.13
N THR A 76 -12.14 9.16 -0.81
CA THR A 76 -10.77 9.02 -0.26
C THR A 76 -10.17 7.69 -0.66
N ILE A 77 -10.90 6.59 -0.50
CA ILE A 77 -10.42 5.24 -0.87
C ILE A 77 -10.12 5.19 -2.37
N LEU A 78 -11.02 5.68 -3.22
CA LEU A 78 -10.85 5.62 -4.67
C LEU A 78 -9.64 6.44 -5.13
N ILE A 79 -9.51 7.70 -4.67
CA ILE A 79 -8.40 8.58 -5.04
C ILE A 79 -7.06 8.01 -4.57
N VAL A 80 -7.00 7.55 -3.32
CA VAL A 80 -5.77 7.00 -2.74
C VAL A 80 -5.39 5.69 -3.42
N TRP A 81 -6.34 4.78 -3.60
CA TRP A 81 -6.06 3.51 -4.26
C TRP A 81 -5.59 3.70 -5.70
N PHE A 82 -6.26 4.60 -6.44
CA PHE A 82 -5.86 4.94 -7.79
C PHE A 82 -4.43 5.51 -7.83
N SER A 83 -4.14 6.47 -6.96
CA SER A 83 -2.84 7.17 -6.95
C SER A 83 -1.69 6.31 -6.43
N GLY A 84 -1.92 5.51 -5.38
CA GLY A 84 -0.90 4.73 -4.69
C GLY A 84 -0.66 3.34 -5.30
N PHE A 85 -1.69 2.72 -5.88
CA PHE A 85 -1.61 1.36 -6.41
C PHE A 85 -1.75 1.32 -7.92
N PHE A 86 -2.90 1.76 -8.44
CA PHE A 86 -3.21 1.59 -9.86
C PHE A 86 -2.16 2.27 -10.76
N MET A 87 -1.81 3.52 -10.47
CA MET A 87 -0.77 4.24 -11.22
C MET A 87 0.60 3.56 -11.14
N MET A 88 0.98 3.04 -9.97
CA MET A 88 2.23 2.30 -9.80
C MET A 88 2.22 1.00 -10.62
N TRP A 89 1.15 0.22 -10.54
CA TRP A 89 1.02 -1.03 -11.29
C TRP A 89 0.98 -0.81 -12.79
N LEU A 90 0.45 0.30 -13.27
CA LEU A 90 0.51 0.66 -14.69
C LEU A 90 1.97 0.78 -15.16
N VAL A 91 2.82 1.50 -14.41
CA VAL A 91 4.24 1.67 -14.76
C VAL A 91 5.02 0.36 -14.63
N VAL A 92 4.82 -0.38 -13.54
CA VAL A 92 5.50 -1.66 -13.29
C VAL A 92 5.05 -2.74 -14.29
N GLY A 93 3.77 -2.72 -14.68
CA GLY A 93 3.22 -3.56 -15.74
C GLY A 93 3.82 -3.23 -17.11
N ASN A 94 4.01 -1.95 -17.43
CA ASN A 94 4.71 -1.53 -18.64
C ASN A 94 6.17 -2.01 -18.69
N MET A 95 6.84 -2.07 -17.53
CA MET A 95 8.20 -2.64 -17.43
C MET A 95 8.23 -4.18 -17.47
N ALA A 96 7.08 -4.85 -17.63
CA ALA A 96 6.92 -6.31 -17.60
C ALA A 96 7.38 -7.01 -16.31
N VAL A 97 7.64 -6.26 -15.23
CA VAL A 97 8.10 -6.82 -13.95
C VAL A 97 6.96 -7.12 -12.98
N LEU A 98 5.71 -6.82 -13.34
CA LEU A 98 4.50 -7.14 -12.58
C LEU A 98 3.92 -8.51 -13.01
N PRO A 99 3.87 -9.51 -12.13
CA PRO A 99 3.20 -10.76 -12.44
C PRO A 99 1.68 -10.59 -12.46
N ILE A 100 1.06 -10.67 -13.64
CA ILE A 100 -0.40 -10.45 -13.83
C ILE A 100 -1.24 -11.38 -12.93
N LYS A 101 -0.73 -12.59 -12.65
CA LYS A 101 -1.40 -13.59 -11.79
C LYS A 101 -1.67 -13.10 -10.36
N ILE A 102 -0.97 -12.07 -9.89
CA ILE A 102 -1.19 -11.52 -8.55
C ILE A 102 -2.41 -10.60 -8.48
N LEU A 103 -2.81 -9.99 -9.61
CA LEU A 103 -3.83 -8.92 -9.63
C LEU A 103 -5.18 -9.32 -9.00
N PRO A 104 -5.72 -10.54 -9.23
CA PRO A 104 -6.97 -10.97 -8.59
C PRO A 104 -6.92 -10.94 -7.06
N PHE A 105 -5.74 -11.08 -6.46
CA PHE A 105 -5.52 -11.00 -5.01
C PHE A 105 -5.06 -9.59 -4.58
N ALA A 106 -4.18 -8.96 -5.35
CA ALA A 106 -3.59 -7.68 -5.02
C ALA A 106 -4.62 -6.54 -5.06
N ILE A 107 -5.53 -6.52 -6.03
CA ILE A 107 -6.59 -5.50 -6.14
C ILE A 107 -7.50 -5.48 -4.90
N PRO A 108 -8.16 -6.59 -4.48
CA PRO A 108 -9.02 -6.56 -3.32
C PRO A 108 -8.26 -6.28 -2.02
N LEU A 109 -7.06 -6.83 -1.85
CA LEU A 109 -6.25 -6.62 -0.64
C LEU A 109 -5.80 -5.16 -0.51
N SER A 110 -5.36 -4.51 -1.59
CA SER A 110 -4.95 -3.10 -1.57
C SER A 110 -6.14 -2.14 -1.34
N LEU A 111 -7.33 -2.44 -1.85
CA LEU A 111 -8.54 -1.68 -1.53
C LEU A 111 -8.90 -1.81 -0.04
N PHE A 112 -8.82 -3.02 0.50
CA PHE A 112 -9.04 -3.28 1.93
C PHE A 112 -8.03 -2.55 2.81
N GLU A 113 -6.76 -2.56 2.39
CA GLU A 113 -5.67 -1.89 3.06
C GLU A 113 -5.93 -0.37 3.20
N VAL A 114 -6.26 0.30 2.10
CA VAL A 114 -6.60 1.73 2.08
C VAL A 114 -7.86 2.02 2.91
N CYS A 115 -8.88 1.16 2.81
CA CYS A 115 -10.12 1.31 3.56
C CYS A 115 -9.89 1.26 5.08
N LEU A 116 -9.09 0.31 5.57
CA LEU A 116 -8.76 0.23 6.99
C LEU A 116 -7.85 1.37 7.44
N ALA A 117 -6.89 1.79 6.62
CA ALA A 117 -6.07 2.97 6.92
C ALA A 117 -6.91 4.25 7.07
N ASP A 118 -7.86 4.52 6.16
CA ASP A 118 -8.81 5.64 6.27
C ASP A 118 -9.65 5.56 7.55
N LYS A 119 -10.15 4.36 7.90
CA LYS A 119 -10.91 4.14 9.13
C LYS A 119 -10.07 4.37 10.39
N ILE A 120 -8.81 3.92 10.43
CA ILE A 120 -7.88 4.18 11.55
C ILE A 120 -7.72 5.69 11.74
N ILE A 121 -7.41 6.41 10.66
CA ILE A 121 -7.20 7.86 10.69
C ILE A 121 -8.47 8.57 11.17
N ARG A 122 -9.62 8.29 10.58
CA ARG A 122 -10.90 8.93 10.95
C ARG A 122 -11.30 8.61 12.39
N LYS A 123 -11.04 7.40 12.88
CA LYS A 123 -11.36 7.00 14.25
C LYS A 123 -10.52 7.77 15.27
N ILE A 124 -9.23 7.98 15.01
CA ILE A 124 -8.32 8.66 15.96
C ILE A 124 -8.50 10.19 15.90
N ILE A 125 -8.76 10.72 14.70
CA ILE A 125 -8.84 12.17 14.46
C ILE A 125 -10.24 12.73 14.66
N LYS A 126 -11.27 11.87 14.72
CA LYS A 126 -12.65 12.27 15.04
C LYS A 126 -12.64 13.33 16.15
N LYS A 127 -13.06 14.54 15.77
CA LYS A 127 -13.46 15.58 16.70
C LYS A 127 -14.71 15.12 17.41
#